data_AF-A0A949LP90-F1
#
_entry.id   AF-A0A949LP90-F1
#
_cell.length_a   1.000
_cell.length_b   1.000
_cell.length_c   1.000
_cell.angle_alpha   90.00
_cell.angle_beta   90.00
_cell.angle_gamma   90.00
#
_symmetry.space_group_name_H-M   'P 1'
#
loop_
_entity.id
_entity.type
_entity.pdbx_description
1 polymer ?
#
loop_
_entity_poly.entity_id
_entity_poly.type
_entity_poly.pdbx_seq_one_letter_code
_entity_poly.pdbx_strand_id
1 'polypeptide(L)' 'MLARERLEALQRKHGMLSMLIEREENLPSSNESYVRQLKRQKLMIKDILSGVRTDLLEEARSRGRA' A
#
# COMPACT_ATOMS: atom_id res chain seq x y z
N MET A 1 13.51 13.56 -4.70
CA MET A 1 13.75 12.51 -3.68
C MET A 1 12.46 12.08 -2.98
N LEU A 2 11.65 13.02 -2.47
CA LEU A 2 10.43 12.76 -1.68
C LEU A 2 9.42 11.74 -2.27
N ALA A 3 9.19 11.73 -3.59
CA ALA A 3 8.21 10.82 -4.20
C ALA A 3 8.61 9.33 -4.10
N ARG A 4 9.90 9.03 -4.26
CA ARG A 4 10.43 7.66 -4.20
C ARG A 4 10.45 7.14 -2.76
N GLU A 5 10.87 7.98 -1.81
CA GLU A 5 10.84 7.66 -0.37
C GLU A 5 9.41 7.42 0.11
N ARG A 6 8.45 8.22 -0.34
CA ARG A 6 7.03 8.03 -0.05
C ARG A 6 6.49 6.72 -0.62
N LEU A 7 6.87 6.38 -1.86
CA LEU A 7 6.49 5.10 -2.48
C LEU A 7 7.03 3.91 -1.69
N GLU A 8 8.32 3.93 -1.35
CA GLU A 8 8.96 2.87 -0.58
C GLU A 8 8.36 2.74 0.82
N ALA A 9 8.03 3.85 1.49
CA ALA A 9 7.35 3.84 2.79
C ALA A 9 5.95 3.21 2.70
N LEU A 10 5.18 3.55 1.66
CA LEU A 10 3.85 2.97 1.41
C LEU A 10 3.94 1.47 1.10
N GLN A 11 4.94 1.04 0.32
CA GLN A 11 5.18 -0.38 0.03
C GLN A 11 5.54 -1.16 1.30
N ARG A 12 6.44 -0.63 2.14
CA ARG A 12 6.76 -1.23 3.45
C ARG A 12 5.50 -1.37 4.31
N LYS A 13 4.69 -0.31 4.41
CA LYS A 13 3.45 -0.32 5.19
C LYS A 13 2.44 -1.34 4.65
N HIS A 14 2.30 -1.47 3.34
CA HIS A 14 1.45 -2.49 2.70
C HIS A 14 1.92 -3.92 3.02
N GLY A 15 3.24 -4.16 3.01
CA GLY A 15 3.84 -5.44 3.41
C GLY A 15 3.54 -5.78 4.88
N MET A 16 3.76 -4.82 5.80
CA MET A 16 3.45 -5.01 7.22
C MET A 16 1.98 -5.36 7.46
N LEU A 17 1.04 -4.65 6.81
CA LEU A 17 -0.39 -4.95 6.94
C LEU A 17 -0.73 -6.36 6.43
N SER A 18 -0.06 -6.84 5.39
CA SER A 18 -0.23 -8.21 4.90
C SER A 18 0.17 -9.23 5.96
N MET A 19 1.36 -9.07 6.55
CA MET A 19 1.83 -9.96 7.63
C MET A 19 0.92 -9.93 8.87
N LEU A 20 0.41 -8.75 9.24
CA LEU A 20 -0.51 -8.62 10.38
C LEU A 20 -1.86 -9.30 10.12
N ILE A 21 -2.40 -9.18 8.91
CA ILE A 21 -3.63 -9.89 8.51
C ILE A 21 -3.40 -11.39 8.59
N GLU A 22 -2.34 -11.91 7.96
CA GLU A 22 -2.02 -13.33 7.98
C GLU A 22 -1.83 -13.85 9.40
N ARG A 23 -1.14 -13.08 10.26
CA ARG A 23 -0.96 -13.46 11.67
C ARG A 23 -2.29 -13.55 12.41
N GLU A 24 -3.16 -12.56 12.27
CA GLU A 24 -4.44 -12.49 13.00
C GLU A 24 -5.46 -13.52 12.48
N GLU A 25 -5.47 -13.81 11.17
CA GLU A 25 -6.34 -14.83 10.57
C GLU A 25 -5.94 -16.25 10.95
N ASN A 26 -4.66 -16.47 11.30
CA ASN A 26 -4.17 -17.76 11.79
C ASN A 26 -4.39 -17.97 13.30
N LEU A 27 -4.95 -16.99 14.03
CA LEU A 27 -5.26 -17.17 15.45
C LEU A 27 -6.55 -18.01 15.62
N PRO A 28 -6.58 -18.96 16.56
CA PRO A 28 -7.79 -19.73 16.89
C PRO A 28 -8.98 -18.85 17.32
N SER A 29 -8.69 -17.66 17.83
CA SER A 29 -9.66 -16.66 18.30
C SER A 29 -9.47 -15.35 17.55
N SER A 30 -9.45 -15.40 16.22
CA SER A 30 -9.25 -14.24 15.35
C SER A 30 -10.25 -13.12 15.66
N ASN A 31 -9.75 -11.89 15.83
CA ASN A 31 -10.62 -10.72 15.95
C ASN A 31 -11.02 -10.22 14.55
N GLU A 32 -12.17 -10.67 14.05
CA GLU A 32 -12.65 -10.29 12.71
C GLU A 32 -12.78 -8.78 12.50
N SER A 33 -13.15 -8.01 13.54
CA SER A 33 -13.27 -6.56 13.44
C SER A 33 -11.92 -5.92 13.15
N TYR A 34 -10.88 -6.41 13.84
CA TYR A 34 -9.50 -5.98 13.64
C TYR A 34 -8.98 -6.41 12.26
N VAL A 35 -9.21 -7.66 11.84
CA VAL A 35 -8.86 -8.13 10.48
C VAL A 35 -9.53 -7.27 9.40
N ARG A 36 -10.82 -6.94 9.55
CA ARG A 36 -11.54 -6.04 8.63
C ARG A 36 -10.91 -4.64 8.60
N GLN A 37 -10.49 -4.11 9.75
CA GLN A 37 -9.79 -2.83 9.82
C GLN A 37 -8.45 -2.87 9.09
N LEU A 38 -7.64 -3.91 9.30
CA LEU A 38 -6.35 -4.07 8.62
C LEU A 38 -6.53 -4.20 7.10
N LYS A 39 -7.51 -4.98 6.64
CA LYS A 39 -7.84 -5.13 5.20
C LYS A 39 -8.26 -3.80 4.57
N ARG A 40 -9.07 -2.99 5.26
CA ARG A 40 -9.43 -1.64 4.80
C ARG A 40 -8.22 -0.72 4.67
N GLN A 41 -7.34 -0.71 5.68
CA GLN A 41 -6.10 0.07 5.62
C GLN A 41 -5.19 -0.39 4.47
N LYS A 42 -5.10 -1.70 4.24
CA LYS A 42 -4.30 -2.28 3.14
C LYS A 42 -4.86 -1.86 1.78
N LEU A 43 -6.18 -1.87 1.61
CA LEU A 43 -6.84 -1.42 0.39
C LEU A 43 -6.58 0.07 0.12
N MET A 44 -6.77 0.94 1.12
CA MET A 44 -6.48 2.38 0.98
C MET A 44 -5.04 2.64 0.52
N ILE A 45 -4.06 1.92 1.09
CA ILE A 45 -2.66 2.08 0.69
C ILE A 45 -2.42 1.57 -0.73
N LYS A 46 -3.06 0.48 -1.14
CA LYS A 46 -2.98 -0.03 -2.52
C LYS A 46 -3.52 0.99 -3.52
N ASP A 47 -4.63 1.66 -3.19
CA ASP A 47 -5.22 2.69 -4.05
C ASP A 47 -4.28 3.90 -4.17
N ILE A 48 -3.70 4.36 -3.06
CA ILE A 48 -2.69 5.43 -3.07
C ILE A 48 -1.45 5.04 -3.89
N LEU A 49 -0.94 3.82 -3.72
CA LEU A 49 0.20 3.30 -4.50
C LEU A 49 -0.11 3.27 -6.00
N SER A 50 -1.35 2.91 -6.37
CA SER A 50 -1.80 2.88 -7.76
C SER A 50 -1.88 4.28 -8.35
N GLY A 51 -2.42 5.26 -7.61
CA GLY A 51 -2.42 6.67 -7.99
C GLY A 51 -1.02 7.23 -8.17
N VAL A 52 -0.14 7.06 -7.18
CA VAL A 52 1.26 7.54 -7.24
C VAL A 52 2.02 6.92 -8.42
N ARG A 53 1.78 5.65 -8.74
CA ARG A 53 2.39 4.99 -9.89
C ARG A 53 1.93 5.61 -11.21
N THR A 54 0.64 5.92 -11.34
CA THR A 54 0.08 6.59 -12.51
C THR A 54 0.71 7.97 -12.70
N ASP A 55 0.79 8.77 -11.63
CA ASP A 55 1.39 10.11 -11.68
C ASP A 55 2.86 10.06 -12.13
N LEU A 56 3.65 9.12 -11.59
CA LEU A 56 5.04 8.92 -11.99
C LEU A 56 5.21 8.50 -13.45
N LEU A 57 4.28 7.68 -13.98
CA LEU A 57 4.30 7.27 -15.38
C LEU A 57 3.96 8.43 -16.32
N GLU A 58 3.00 9.28 -15.95
CA GLU A 58 2.63 10.47 -16.72
C GLU A 58 3.73 11.54 -16.67
N GLU A 59 4.40 11.72 -15.53
CA GLU A 59 5.60 12.55 -15.45
C GLU A 59 6.73 12.03 -16.36
N ALA A 60 6.97 10.72 -16.39
CA ALA A 60 7.99 10.11 -17.25
C ALA A 60 7.67 10.27 -18.74
N ARG A 61 6.39 10.13 -19.13
CA ARG A 61 5.91 10.37 -20.50
C ARG A 61 6.08 11.83 -20.93
N SER A 62 5.80 12.76 -20.02
CA SER A 62 5.92 14.20 -20.28
C SER A 62 7.38 14.64 -20.48
N ARG A 63 8.34 13.98 -19.82
CA ARG A 63 9.78 14.25 -19.99
C ARG A 63 10.41 13.64 -21.25
N GLY A 64 9.76 12.66 -21.88
CA GLY A 64 10.22 12.04 -23.14
C GLY A 64 9.79 12.77 -24.42
N ARG A 65 9.06 13.89 -24.31
CA ARG A 65 8.61 14.73 -25.43
C ARG A 65 9.33 16.09 -25.53
N ALA A 66 10.54 16.20 -24.97
CA ALA A 66 11.40 17.38 -25.08
C ALA A 66 12.66 17.05 -25.89
#